data_AF-A0A4S3PJB5-F1
#
_entry.id   AF-A0A4S3PJB5-F1
#
_cell.length_a   1.000
_cell.length_b   1.000
_cell.length_c   1.000
_cell.angle_alpha   90.00
_cell.angle_beta   90.00
_cell.angle_gamma   90.00
#
_symmetry.space_group_name_H-M   'P 1'
#
loop_
_entity.id
_entity.type
_entity.pdbx_description
1 polymer ?
#
loop_
_entity_poly.entity_id
_entity_poly.type
_entity_poly.pdbx_seq_one_letter_code
_entity_poly.pdbx_strand_id
1 'polypeptide(L)'
;MFRLEFVNCFTQEVLRHAQYEDKDKDYVNEMLGTLRSVKEDMIIFDNAMNPFTALYLTHLVARENDVKTYRVFFKVKQSNKVVRS
;
A
#
# COMPACT_ATOMS: atom_id res chain seq x y z
N MET A 1 17.42 1.11 5.29
CA MET A 1 16.48 0.65 4.23
C MET A 1 15.20 0.18 4.87
N PHE A 2 14.07 0.37 4.21
CA PHE A 2 12.78 -0.11 4.68
C PHE A 2 11.89 -0.55 3.50
N ARG A 3 10.88 -1.36 3.82
CA ARG A 3 9.92 -1.92 2.85
C ARG A 3 8.54 -1.31 3.09
N LEU A 4 7.82 -1.04 2.01
CA LEU A 4 6.42 -0.64 2.03
C LEU A 4 5.61 -1.73 1.33
N GLU A 5 4.56 -2.21 1.97
CA GLU A 5 3.69 -3.26 1.45
C GLU A 5 2.24 -2.80 1.44
N PHE A 6 1.56 -3.05 0.32
CA PHE A 6 0.14 -2.80 0.13
C PHE A 6 -0.56 -4.14 0.31
N VAL A 7 -1.37 -4.25 1.35
CA VAL A 7 -1.89 -5.53 1.82
C VAL A 7 -3.41 -5.54 1.74
N ASN A 8 -3.97 -6.61 1.19
CA ASN A 8 -5.39 -6.89 1.32
C ASN A 8 -5.70 -7.27 2.77
N CYS A 9 -6.53 -6.46 3.45
CA CYS A 9 -6.85 -6.66 4.85
C CYS A 9 -7.58 -7.99 5.14
N PHE A 10 -8.32 -8.53 4.18
CA PHE A 10 -9.09 -9.77 4.38
C PHE A 10 -8.26 -11.02 4.09
N THR A 11 -7.50 -11.04 3.00
CA THR A 11 -6.72 -12.23 2.60
C THR A 11 -5.28 -12.22 3.12
N GLN A 12 -4.81 -11.08 3.66
CA GLN A 12 -3.42 -10.84 4.07
C GLN A 12 -2.40 -10.92 2.91
N GLU A 13 -2.88 -10.97 1.67
CA GLU A 13 -2.06 -10.96 0.46
C GLU A 13 -1.36 -9.61 0.26
N VAL A 14 -0.07 -9.64 -0.08
CA VAL A 14 0.69 -8.45 -0.49
C VAL A 14 0.43 -8.22 -1.98
N LEU A 15 -0.35 -7.19 -2.28
CA LEU A 15 -0.73 -6.81 -3.64
C LEU A 15 0.46 -6.19 -4.39
N ARG A 16 1.24 -5.39 -3.66
CA ARG A 16 2.43 -4.70 -4.17
C ARG A 16 3.38 -4.40 -3.02
N HIS A 17 4.67 -4.40 -3.32
CA HIS A 17 5.69 -3.92 -2.40
C HIS A 17 6.73 -3.06 -3.10
N ALA A 18 7.36 -2.18 -2.34
CA ALA A 18 8.49 -1.37 -2.79
C ALA A 18 9.52 -1.27 -1.67
N GLN A 19 10.79 -1.20 -2.05
CA GLN A 19 11.91 -0.97 -1.14
C GLN A 19 12.37 0.48 -1.27
N TYR A 20 12.71 1.08 -0.14
CA TYR A 20 13.12 2.47 -0.02
C TYR A 20 14.38 2.59 0.83
N GLU A 21 15.15 3.63 0.58
CA GLU A 21 16.30 4.00 1.41
C GLU A 21 15.86 4.88 2.58
N ASP A 22 16.68 4.99 3.62
CA ASP A 22 16.30 5.77 4.81
C ASP A 22 16.11 7.27 4.51
N LYS A 23 16.72 7.77 3.43
CA LYS A 23 16.50 9.14 2.92
C LYS A 23 15.08 9.39 2.41
N ASP A 24 14.35 8.34 2.01
CA ASP A 24 12.99 8.42 1.49
C ASP A 24 11.93 8.28 2.60
N LYS A 25 12.35 8.21 3.87
CA LYS A 25 11.48 7.99 5.02
C LYS A 25 10.40 9.07 5.14
N ASP A 26 10.75 10.33 4.89
CA ASP A 26 9.81 11.45 5.03
C ASP A 26 8.74 11.40 3.95
N TYR A 27 9.10 11.01 2.72
CA TYR A 27 8.14 10.77 1.64
C TYR A 27 7.10 9.69 2.02
N VAL A 28 7.54 8.56 2.59
CA VAL A 28 6.61 7.51 3.02
C VAL A 28 5.75 7.95 4.19
N ASN A 29 6.30 8.71 5.15
CA ASN A 29 5.49 9.24 6.26
C ASN A 29 4.42 10.22 5.75
N GLU A 30 4.76 11.09 4.81
CA GLU A 30 3.81 12.03 4.18
C GLU A 30 2.72 11.27 3.42
N MET A 31 3.09 10.26 2.61
CA MET A 31 2.14 9.40 1.91
C MET A 31 1.16 8.73 2.89
N LEU A 32 1.66 8.16 3.99
CA LEU A 32 0.82 7.55 5.03
C LEU A 32 -0.08 8.58 5.73
N GLY A 33 0.39 9.82 5.91
CA GLY A 33 -0.39 10.94 6.44
C GLY A 33 -1.55 11.32 5.51
N THR A 34 -1.28 11.41 4.22
CA THR A 34 -2.30 11.66 3.18
C THR A 34 -3.32 10.54 3.14
N LEU A 35 -2.88 9.27 3.14
CA LEU A 35 -3.78 8.10 3.13
C LEU A 35 -4.76 8.10 4.32
N ARG A 36 -4.33 8.54 5.51
CA ARG A 36 -5.23 8.67 6.66
C ARG A 36 -6.32 9.73 6.47
N SER A 37 -6.08 10.73 5.62
CA SER A 37 -7.02 11.80 5.34
C SER A 37 -7.98 11.45 4.20
N VAL A 38 -7.60 10.53 3.31
CA VAL A 38 -8.44 10.07 2.20
C VAL A 38 -9.49 9.09 2.71
N LYS A 39 -10.76 9.48 2.58
CA LYS A 39 -11.92 8.61 2.91
C LYS A 39 -12.55 7.97 1.68
N GLU A 40 -12.02 8.24 0.51
CA GLU A 40 -12.53 7.79 -0.78
C GLU A 40 -11.78 6.55 -1.27
N ASP A 41 -12.45 5.81 -2.14
CA ASP A 41 -11.84 4.69 -2.85
C ASP A 41 -10.76 5.20 -3.82
N MET A 42 -9.58 4.59 -3.76
CA MET A 42 -8.48 4.83 -4.69
C MET A 42 -8.23 3.63 -5.59
N ILE A 43 -7.47 3.83 -6.67
CA ILE A 43 -7.03 2.73 -7.52
C ILE A 43 -5.59 2.37 -7.13
N ILE A 44 -5.37 1.11 -6.81
CA ILE A 44 -4.02 0.53 -6.66
C ILE A 44 -3.82 -0.54 -7.72
N PHE A 45 -2.58 -0.73 -8.13
CA PHE A 45 -2.21 -1.77 -9.08
C PHE A 45 -1.37 -2.81 -8.36
N ASP A 46 -1.65 -4.08 -8.61
CA ASP A 46 -0.75 -5.15 -8.19
C ASP A 46 0.54 -5.17 -9.05
N ASN A 47 1.41 -6.14 -8.78
CA ASN A 47 2.64 -6.34 -9.55
C ASN A 47 2.41 -6.73 -11.03
N ALA A 48 1.23 -7.26 -11.36
CA ALA A 48 0.82 -7.62 -12.73
C ALA A 48 0.01 -6.50 -13.42
N MET A 49 -0.03 -5.31 -12.83
CA MET A 49 -0.77 -4.13 -13.32
C MET A 49 -2.30 -4.33 -13.38
N ASN A 50 -2.85 -5.26 -12.61
CA ASN A 50 -4.30 -5.38 -12.45
C ASN A 50 -4.81 -4.28 -11.51
N PRO A 51 -5.86 -3.53 -11.90
CA PRO A 51 -6.40 -2.47 -11.07
C PRO A 51 -7.33 -3.03 -9.98
N PHE A 52 -7.13 -2.57 -8.75
CA PHE A 52 -8.01 -2.80 -7.61
C PHE A 52 -8.58 -1.47 -7.14
N THR A 53 -9.87 -1.46 -6.86
CA THR A 53 -10.47 -0.40 -6.06
C THR A 53 -10.15 -0.70 -4.60
N ALA A 54 -9.48 0.24 -3.93
CA ALA A 54 -8.93 0.08 -2.60
C ALA A 54 -9.40 1.21 -1.69
N LEU A 55 -9.85 0.86 -0.48
CA LEU A 55 -10.10 1.81 0.59
C LEU A 55 -9.03 1.61 1.66
N TYR A 56 -8.28 2.66 1.95
CA TYR A 56 -7.30 2.63 3.04
C TYR A 56 -8.02 2.41 4.38
N LEU A 57 -7.51 1.48 5.19
CA LEU A 57 -8.04 1.22 6.52
C LEU A 57 -7.07 1.67 7.60
N THR A 58 -5.83 1.17 7.55
CA THR A 58 -4.81 1.42 8.55
C THR A 58 -3.44 1.02 8.03
N HIS A 59 -2.39 1.26 8.81
CA HIS A 59 -1.08 0.68 8.60
C HIS A 59 -0.42 0.30 9.91
N LEU A 60 0.49 -0.67 9.86
CA LEU A 60 1.37 -1.01 10.97
C LEU A 60 2.82 -1.01 10.53
N VAL A 61 3.71 -0.85 11.50
CA VAL A 61 5.15 -0.98 11.31
C VAL A 61 5.60 -2.29 11.95
N ALA A 62 6.07 -3.21 11.12
CA ALA A 62 6.69 -4.46 11.53
C ALA A 62 8.21 -4.37 11.35
N ARG A 63 8.94 -5.20 12.10
CA ARG A 63 10.37 -5.41 11.89
C ARG A 63 10.57 -6.89 11.63
N GLU A 64 10.95 -7.23 10.40
CA GLU A 64 11.18 -8.60 9.96
C GLU A 64 12.63 -8.70 9.48
N ASN A 65 13.43 -9.59 10.09
CA ASN A 65 14.83 -9.82 9.69
C ASN A 65 15.65 -8.53 9.55
N ASP A 66 15.57 -7.65 10.55
CA ASP A 66 16.18 -6.31 10.58
C ASP A 66 15.69 -5.29 9.54
N VAL A 67 14.73 -5.65 8.69
CA VAL A 67 14.09 -4.73 7.76
C VAL A 67 12.81 -4.16 8.37
N LYS A 68 12.78 -2.83 8.51
CA LYS A 68 11.56 -2.11 8.88
C LYS A 68 10.56 -2.20 7.74
N THR A 69 9.37 -2.72 7.99
CA THR A 69 8.31 -2.90 7.00
C THR A 69 7.05 -2.14 7.39
N TYR A 70 6.61 -1.23 6.53
CA TYR A 70 5.35 -0.52 6.64
C TYR A 70 4.28 -1.32 5.90
N ARG A 71 3.39 -1.99 6.62
CA ARG A 71 2.28 -2.75 6.03
C ARG A 71 1.03 -1.88 6.03
N VAL A 72 0.58 -1.50 4.84
CA VAL A 72 -0.56 -0.62 4.60
C VAL A 72 -1.75 -1.48 4.19
N PHE A 73 -2.79 -1.49 5.00
CA PHE A 73 -3.94 -2.36 4.81
C PHE A 73 -5.06 -1.64 4.08
N PHE A 74 -5.53 -2.28 3.02
CA PHE A 74 -6.63 -1.83 2.20
C PHE A 74 -7.75 -2.85 2.21
N LYS A 75 -8.99 -2.36 2.24
CA LYS A 75 -10.14 -3.13 1.77
C LYS A 75 -10.16 -3.05 0.25
N VAL A 76 -9.96 -4.18 -0.42
CA VAL A 76 -9.83 -4.22 -1.87
C VAL A 76 -10.98 -4.98 -2.54
N LYS A 77 -11.30 -4.54 -3.75
CA LYS A 77 -12.17 -5.24 -4.71
C LYS A 77 -11.53 -5.13 -6.08
N GLN A 78 -11.69 -6.16 -6.92
CA GLN A 78 -11.28 -6.07 -8.32
C GLN A 78 -11.98 -4.87 -8.97
N SER A 79 -11.21 -4.04 -9.69
CA SER A 79 -11.77 -2.89 -10.37
C SER A 79 -12.29 -3.31 -11.74
N ASN A 80 -13.56 -2.99 -12.03
CA ASN A 80 -14.10 -3.08 -13.39
C ASN A 80 -13.68 -1.87 -14.26
N LYS A 81 -12.89 -0.94 -13.73
CA LYS A 81 -12.41 0.23 -14.48
C LYS A 81 -11.32 -0.21 -15.45
N VAL A 82 -11.63 -0.15 -16.74
CA VAL A 82 -10.64 -0.27 -17.80
C VAL A 82 -9.73 0.96 -17.74
N VAL A 83 -8.51 0.79 -17.26
CA VAL A 83 -7.48 1.83 -17.33
C VAL A 83 -6.90 1.77 -18.74
N ARG A 84 -7.32 2.69 -19.62
CA ARG A 84 -6.72 2.85 -20.95
C ARG A 84 -5.42 3.63 -20.78
N SER A 85 -4.30 3.03 -21.20
CA SER A 85 -2.98 3.66 -21.31
C SER A 85 -2.96 4.73 -22.39
#